data_AF-A0A6C0KNT8-F1
#
_entry.id   AF-A0A6C0KNT8-F1
#
_cell.length_a   1.000
_cell.length_b   1.000
_cell.length_c   1.000
_cell.angle_alpha   90.00
_cell.angle_beta   90.00
_cell.angle_gamma   90.00
#
_symmetry.space_group_name_H-M   'P 1'
#
loop_
_entity.id
_entity.type
_entity.pdbx_description
1 polymer ?
#
loop_
_entity_poly.entity_id
_entity_poly.type
_entity_poly.pdbx_seq_one_letter_code
_entity_poly.pdbx_strand_id
1 'polypeptide(L)'
;MSAILSSILPSKPTAEEVATAAPLRAKVRDSVLKRYDIFEKELPTYYDAGLTYWQIRPMKNFLDSEIAWWNANIELTVQQVNTRKTTYVEQLQPLNKDLTNNLKIALAALKPEKSQAIIDKLSGNTKEEFIDLSSSTDAATDKKPTKAAKPTEEAKAAEAAKATKAAKATEPTIDLSGATASIDLSGIQKTVSASAEAAAQKEKPAKETSWGDDIASAFTIALQVVGIIFYICIALRIAGFVANDLLYKAVPYRVLGFIYAFIFAPILIPYYLYRELAHFIWPTIQAPHFESLFPMNPYDPSEPIDFHKRIFGYADTPAMRSWIRTMQEQELGSRVEASSRVAHLSNYNPF
;
A
#
# COMPACT_ATOMS: atom_id res chain seq x y z
N MET A 1 21.36 -26.21 10.99
CA MET A 1 20.36 -25.24 10.47
C MET A 1 19.03 -25.25 11.22
N SER A 2 18.54 -26.38 11.76
CA SER A 2 17.23 -26.43 12.47
C SER A 2 17.15 -25.60 13.77
N ALA A 3 18.26 -25.44 14.52
CA ALA A 3 18.27 -24.70 15.80
C ALA A 3 18.30 -23.16 15.64
N ILE A 4 18.68 -22.66 14.48
CA ILE A 4 18.74 -21.21 14.19
C ILE A 4 17.36 -20.72 13.69
N LEU A 5 16.60 -21.57 12.99
CA LEU A 5 15.24 -21.23 12.56
C LEU A 5 14.26 -21.20 13.74
N SER A 6 14.46 -22.03 14.76
CA SER A 6 13.65 -22.01 15.98
C SER A 6 13.85 -20.77 16.85
N SER A 7 14.94 -20.01 16.67
CA SER A 7 15.17 -18.76 17.42
C SER A 7 14.60 -17.51 16.72
N ILE A 8 14.08 -17.64 15.49
CA ILE A 8 13.57 -16.52 14.69
C ILE A 8 12.04 -16.44 14.79
N LEU A 9 11.36 -17.57 14.99
CA LEU A 9 9.92 -17.59 15.15
C LEU A 9 9.54 -17.25 16.61
N PRO A 10 8.59 -16.33 16.83
CA PRO A 10 8.10 -16.06 18.17
C PRO A 10 7.57 -17.36 18.79
N SER A 11 7.96 -17.64 20.03
CA SER A 11 7.47 -18.81 20.75
C SER A 11 5.95 -18.78 20.84
N LYS A 12 5.31 -19.95 20.71
CA LYS A 12 3.87 -20.08 20.90
C LYS A 12 3.50 -19.55 22.31
N PRO A 13 2.44 -18.73 22.44
CA PRO A 13 1.98 -18.25 23.75
C PRO A 13 1.71 -19.40 24.72
N THR A 14 2.03 -19.19 25.98
CA THR A 14 1.72 -20.14 27.06
C THR A 14 0.23 -20.10 27.41
N ALA A 15 -0.30 -21.18 28.00
CA ALA A 15 -1.71 -21.25 28.40
C ALA A 15 -2.11 -20.16 29.40
N GLU A 16 -1.19 -19.78 30.30
CA GLU A 16 -1.40 -18.71 31.29
C GLU A 16 -1.48 -17.32 30.62
N GLU A 17 -0.61 -17.05 29.63
CA GLU A 17 -0.66 -15.81 28.85
C GLU A 17 -1.96 -15.70 28.05
N VAL A 18 -2.41 -16.81 27.45
CA VAL A 18 -3.67 -16.87 26.70
C VAL A 18 -4.88 -16.65 27.62
N ALA A 19 -4.88 -17.26 28.81
CA ALA A 19 -5.94 -17.07 29.81
C ALA A 19 -5.99 -15.61 30.30
N THR A 20 -4.84 -14.99 30.51
CA THR A 20 -4.71 -13.59 30.93
C THR A 20 -5.24 -12.62 29.86
N ALA A 21 -5.01 -12.92 28.58
CA ALA A 21 -5.47 -12.08 27.47
C ALA A 21 -6.96 -12.28 27.09
N ALA A 22 -7.58 -13.39 27.51
CA ALA A 22 -8.95 -13.74 27.15
C ALA A 22 -10.00 -12.64 27.42
N PRO A 23 -10.06 -11.98 28.60
CA PRO A 23 -11.05 -10.93 28.85
C PRO A 23 -10.85 -9.70 27.96
N LEU A 24 -9.59 -9.31 27.72
CA LEU A 24 -9.28 -8.18 26.84
C LEU A 24 -9.65 -8.51 25.38
N ARG A 25 -9.33 -9.72 24.91
CA ARG A 25 -9.71 -10.20 23.58
C ARG A 25 -11.22 -10.18 23.39
N ALA A 26 -11.98 -10.70 24.36
CA ALA A 26 -13.44 -10.69 24.32
C ALA A 26 -13.98 -9.26 24.19
N LYS A 27 -13.50 -8.33 25.04
CA LYS A 27 -13.90 -6.92 24.98
C LYS A 27 -13.62 -6.26 23.63
N VAL A 28 -12.46 -6.51 23.03
CA VAL A 28 -12.11 -5.96 21.71
C VAL A 28 -12.99 -6.58 20.62
N ARG A 29 -13.14 -7.90 20.62
CA ARG A 29 -14.03 -8.61 19.68
C ARG A 29 -15.46 -8.10 19.74
N ASP A 30 -16.00 -7.92 20.95
CA ASP A 30 -17.36 -7.41 21.14
C ASP A 30 -17.52 -5.98 20.61
N SER A 31 -16.47 -5.15 20.71
CA SER A 31 -16.47 -3.82 20.11
C SER A 31 -16.49 -3.84 18.58
N VAL A 32 -15.78 -4.80 17.95
CA VAL A 32 -15.80 -5.01 16.49
C VAL A 32 -17.18 -5.49 16.05
N LEU A 33 -17.76 -6.47 16.75
CA LEU A 33 -19.12 -6.96 16.47
C LEU A 33 -20.16 -5.86 16.62
N LYS A 34 -20.09 -5.05 17.68
CA LYS A 34 -20.98 -3.91 17.86
C LYS A 34 -20.88 -2.91 16.69
N ARG A 35 -19.67 -2.63 16.19
CA ARG A 35 -19.49 -1.77 15.02
C ARG A 35 -20.07 -2.40 13.76
N TYR A 36 -19.87 -3.70 13.56
CA TYR A 36 -20.46 -4.45 12.46
C TYR A 36 -21.99 -4.40 12.47
N ASP A 37 -22.61 -4.65 13.62
CA ASP A 37 -24.06 -4.62 13.76
C ASP A 37 -24.64 -3.22 13.49
N ILE A 38 -23.94 -2.17 13.90
CA ILE A 38 -24.31 -0.78 13.57
C ILE A 38 -24.23 -0.57 12.06
N PHE A 39 -23.12 -0.98 11.44
CA PHE A 39 -22.91 -0.81 10.00
C PHE A 39 -23.95 -1.57 9.17
N GLU A 40 -24.27 -2.82 9.52
CA GLU A 40 -25.30 -3.62 8.83
C GLU A 40 -26.70 -2.99 9.00
N LYS A 41 -27.02 -2.42 10.17
CA LYS A 41 -28.28 -1.68 10.39
C LYS A 41 -28.37 -0.40 9.58
N GLU A 42 -27.24 0.29 9.37
CA GLU A 42 -27.17 1.53 8.58
C GLU A 42 -27.07 1.28 7.07
N LEU A 43 -26.78 0.05 6.66
CA LEU A 43 -26.60 -0.33 5.25
C LEU A 43 -27.77 0.10 4.35
N PRO A 44 -29.05 -0.12 4.71
CA PRO A 44 -30.17 0.36 3.91
C PRO A 44 -30.21 1.89 3.81
N THR A 45 -29.85 2.59 4.89
CA THR A 45 -29.79 4.06 4.93
C THR A 45 -28.71 4.60 3.99
N TYR A 46 -27.55 3.93 3.87
CA TYR A 46 -26.53 4.30 2.89
C TYR A 46 -27.03 4.15 1.45
N TYR A 47 -27.75 3.07 1.15
CA TYR A 47 -28.36 2.89 -0.18
C TYR A 47 -29.47 3.90 -0.46
N ASP A 48 -30.32 4.21 0.53
CA ASP A 48 -31.35 5.26 0.44
C ASP A 48 -30.72 6.63 0.14
N ALA A 49 -29.51 6.88 0.64
CA ALA A 49 -28.73 8.08 0.36
C ALA A 49 -28.13 8.12 -1.05
N GLY A 50 -28.17 7.01 -1.80
CA GLY A 50 -27.64 6.90 -3.15
C GLY A 50 -26.20 6.38 -3.21
N LEU A 51 -25.65 5.83 -2.13
CA LEU A 51 -24.32 5.22 -2.18
C LEU A 51 -24.35 3.93 -3.00
N THR A 52 -23.33 3.75 -3.82
CA THR A 52 -23.16 2.53 -4.59
C THR A 52 -22.53 1.43 -3.74
N TYR A 53 -22.74 0.19 -4.16
CA TYR A 53 -22.04 -0.97 -3.57
C TYR A 53 -20.52 -0.75 -3.48
N TRP A 54 -19.91 -0.13 -4.48
CA TRP A 54 -18.46 0.09 -4.53
C TRP A 54 -17.95 1.08 -3.46
N GLN A 55 -18.75 2.05 -3.07
CA GLN A 55 -18.39 3.01 -2.02
C GLN A 55 -18.52 2.41 -0.61
N ILE A 56 -19.43 1.45 -0.43
CA ILE A 56 -19.71 0.80 0.85
C ILE A 56 -18.81 -0.43 1.09
N ARG A 57 -18.47 -1.16 0.01
CA ARG A 57 -17.74 -2.43 0.04
C ARG A 57 -16.44 -2.41 0.85
N PRO A 58 -15.56 -1.38 0.80
CA PRO A 58 -14.32 -1.38 1.56
C PRO A 58 -14.53 -1.52 3.07
N MET A 59 -15.48 -0.76 3.64
CA MET A 59 -15.84 -0.86 5.06
C MET A 59 -16.37 -2.25 5.41
N LYS A 60 -17.28 -2.78 4.58
CA LYS A 60 -17.87 -4.11 4.81
C LYS A 60 -16.79 -5.20 4.81
N ASN A 61 -15.95 -5.24 3.77
CA ASN A 61 -14.88 -6.22 3.65
C ASN A 61 -13.90 -6.16 4.82
N PHE A 62 -13.57 -4.95 5.27
CA PHE A 62 -12.70 -4.75 6.43
C PHE A 62 -13.31 -5.38 7.68
N LEU A 63 -14.56 -5.03 8.03
CA LEU A 63 -15.20 -5.55 9.24
C LEU A 63 -15.44 -7.07 9.17
N ASP A 64 -15.84 -7.61 8.01
CA ASP A 64 -15.94 -9.05 7.77
C ASP A 64 -14.59 -9.75 8.05
N SER A 65 -13.48 -9.17 7.53
CA SER A 65 -12.14 -9.72 7.73
C SER A 65 -11.68 -9.65 9.19
N GLU A 66 -12.05 -8.59 9.92
CA GLU A 66 -11.70 -8.43 11.33
C GLU A 66 -12.41 -9.46 12.20
N ILE A 67 -13.71 -9.68 11.99
CA ILE A 67 -14.48 -10.72 12.70
C ILE A 67 -13.87 -12.10 12.44
N ALA A 68 -13.56 -12.42 11.18
CA ALA A 68 -12.93 -13.68 10.82
C ALA A 68 -11.57 -13.85 11.52
N TRP A 69 -10.75 -12.79 11.56
CA TRP A 69 -9.45 -12.80 12.22
C TRP A 69 -9.58 -13.04 13.73
N TRP A 70 -10.48 -12.34 14.42
CA TRP A 70 -10.70 -12.52 15.87
C TRP A 70 -11.25 -13.90 16.23
N ASN A 71 -12.05 -14.51 15.35
CA ASN A 71 -12.53 -15.87 15.53
C ASN A 71 -11.44 -16.93 15.30
N ALA A 72 -10.51 -16.68 14.37
CA ALA A 72 -9.39 -17.60 14.09
C ALA A 72 -8.25 -17.52 15.11
N ASN A 73 -8.04 -16.36 15.75
CA ASN A 73 -6.90 -16.10 16.62
C ASN A 73 -7.32 -16.08 18.11
N ILE A 74 -7.66 -17.25 18.65
CA ILE A 74 -8.05 -17.40 20.06
C ILE A 74 -6.85 -17.52 21.02
N GLU A 75 -5.66 -17.85 20.53
CA GLU A 75 -4.44 -18.01 21.33
C GLU A 75 -3.54 -16.78 21.16
N LEU A 76 -3.91 -15.67 21.80
CA LEU A 76 -3.16 -14.40 21.73
C LEU A 76 -2.64 -14.00 23.11
N THR A 77 -1.48 -13.34 23.15
CA THR A 77 -1.00 -12.62 24.33
C THR A 77 -1.65 -11.25 24.46
N VAL A 78 -1.56 -10.64 25.64
CA VAL A 78 -2.07 -9.26 25.88
C VAL A 78 -1.43 -8.25 24.92
N GLN A 79 -0.13 -8.38 24.66
CA GLN A 79 0.57 -7.52 23.72
C GLN A 79 0.03 -7.67 22.30
N GLN A 80 -0.18 -8.90 21.82
CA GLN A 80 -0.73 -9.15 20.49
C GLN A 80 -2.16 -8.60 20.35
N VAL A 81 -3.00 -8.74 21.38
CA VAL A 81 -4.35 -8.16 21.39
C VAL A 81 -4.30 -6.63 21.30
N ASN A 82 -3.40 -5.98 22.05
CA ASN A 82 -3.22 -4.53 21.99
C ASN A 82 -2.69 -4.06 20.63
N THR A 83 -1.68 -4.73 20.08
CA THR A 83 -1.17 -4.43 18.74
C THR A 83 -2.28 -4.52 17.70
N ARG A 84 -3.07 -5.61 17.73
CA ARG A 84 -4.18 -5.78 16.79
C ARG A 84 -5.26 -4.71 16.98
N LYS A 85 -5.59 -4.36 18.23
CA LYS A 85 -6.53 -3.28 18.54
C LYS A 85 -6.08 -1.95 17.95
N THR A 86 -4.79 -1.61 18.06
CA THR A 86 -4.22 -0.41 17.46
C THR A 86 -4.37 -0.44 15.93
N THR A 87 -3.97 -1.55 15.29
CA THR A 87 -4.14 -1.73 13.84
C THR A 87 -5.60 -1.59 13.39
N TYR A 88 -6.54 -2.16 14.15
CA TYR A 88 -7.97 -2.04 13.87
C TYR A 88 -8.42 -0.57 13.88
N VAL A 89 -8.03 0.21 14.90
CA VAL A 89 -8.40 1.64 15.01
C VAL A 89 -7.78 2.45 13.86
N GLU A 90 -6.50 2.23 13.58
CA GLU A 90 -5.77 2.93 12.50
C GLU A 90 -6.36 2.66 11.12
N GLN A 91 -6.84 1.44 10.87
CA GLN A 91 -7.47 1.08 9.58
C GLN A 91 -8.93 1.51 9.50
N LEU A 92 -9.67 1.49 10.63
CA LEU A 92 -11.07 1.89 10.67
C LEU A 92 -11.26 3.39 10.42
N GLN A 93 -10.37 4.22 10.95
CA GLN A 93 -10.47 5.69 10.87
C GLN A 93 -10.54 6.23 9.42
N PRO A 94 -9.61 5.90 8.50
CA PRO A 94 -9.71 6.37 7.11
C PRO A 94 -10.94 5.81 6.39
N LEU A 95 -11.32 4.56 6.65
CA LEU A 95 -12.52 3.96 6.04
C LEU A 95 -13.80 4.66 6.49
N ASN A 96 -13.90 5.04 7.77
CA ASN A 96 -15.01 5.85 8.27
C ASN A 96 -15.04 7.21 7.58
N LYS A 97 -13.89 7.89 7.49
CA LYS A 97 -13.78 9.19 6.84
C LYS A 97 -14.23 9.13 5.37
N ASP A 98 -13.79 8.12 4.63
CA ASP A 98 -14.16 7.94 3.23
C ASP A 98 -15.66 7.64 3.07
N LEU A 99 -16.23 6.78 3.91
CA LEU A 99 -17.66 6.49 3.90
C LEU A 99 -18.49 7.74 4.21
N THR A 100 -18.10 8.49 5.25
CA THR A 100 -18.72 9.77 5.65
C THR A 100 -18.64 10.79 4.51
N ASN A 101 -17.51 10.92 3.83
CA ASN A 101 -17.37 11.84 2.69
C ASN A 101 -18.25 11.45 1.52
N ASN A 102 -18.29 10.16 1.15
CA ASN A 102 -19.20 9.66 0.12
C ASN A 102 -20.66 9.94 0.45
N LEU A 103 -21.04 9.73 1.71
CA LEU A 103 -22.38 10.03 2.21
C LEU A 103 -22.71 11.52 2.14
N LYS A 104 -21.78 12.41 2.50
CA LYS A 104 -21.96 13.87 2.36
C LYS A 104 -22.24 14.28 0.92
N ILE A 105 -21.45 13.77 -0.03
CA ILE A 105 -21.63 14.05 -1.46
C ILE A 105 -23.00 13.58 -1.93
N ALA A 106 -23.40 12.37 -1.54
CA ALA A 106 -24.68 11.79 -1.97
C ALA A 106 -25.88 12.55 -1.37
N LEU A 107 -25.80 12.92 -0.09
CA LEU A 107 -26.83 13.71 0.59
C LEU A 107 -26.98 15.12 0.01
N ALA A 108 -25.88 15.77 -0.39
CA ALA A 108 -25.90 17.09 -1.01
C ALA A 108 -26.61 17.10 -2.38
N ALA A 109 -26.69 15.96 -3.06
CA ALA A 109 -27.42 15.79 -4.31
C ALA A 109 -28.94 15.57 -4.11
N LEU A 110 -29.40 15.36 -2.87
CA LEU A 110 -30.81 15.14 -2.54
C LEU A 110 -31.53 16.44 -2.16
N LYS A 111 -32.87 16.41 -2.20
CA LYS A 111 -33.69 17.49 -1.63
C LYS A 111 -33.46 17.57 -0.10
N PRO A 112 -33.46 18.77 0.51
CA PRO A 112 -33.18 18.94 1.93
C PRO A 112 -34.03 18.06 2.86
N GLU A 113 -35.33 17.94 2.57
CA GLU A 113 -36.26 17.11 3.35
C GLU A 113 -35.87 15.62 3.35
N LYS A 114 -35.41 15.11 2.21
CA LYS A 114 -34.96 13.71 2.08
C LYS A 114 -33.63 13.50 2.77
N SER A 115 -32.71 14.46 2.63
CA SER A 115 -31.41 14.42 3.30
C SER A 115 -31.58 14.36 4.83
N GLN A 116 -32.43 15.22 5.39
CA GLN A 116 -32.71 15.24 6.82
C GLN A 116 -33.33 13.93 7.33
N ALA A 117 -34.30 13.38 6.60
CA ALA A 117 -34.90 12.09 6.95
C ALA A 117 -33.90 10.93 6.96
N ILE A 118 -32.87 10.98 6.11
CA ILE A 118 -31.79 9.99 6.09
C ILE A 118 -30.84 10.20 7.27
N ILE A 119 -30.46 11.44 7.58
CA ILE A 119 -29.63 11.77 8.75
C ILE A 119 -30.31 11.31 10.05
N ASP A 120 -31.63 11.41 10.15
CA ASP A 120 -32.38 10.97 11.33
C ASP A 120 -32.44 9.45 11.49
N LYS A 121 -32.25 8.67 10.40
CA LYS A 121 -32.17 7.20 10.43
C LYS A 121 -30.77 6.67 10.79
N LEU A 122 -29.72 7.51 10.72
CA LEU A 122 -28.35 7.10 11.08
C LEU A 122 -28.22 7.00 12.60
N SER A 123 -27.37 6.07 13.06
CA SER A 123 -27.15 5.88 14.51
C SER A 123 -26.36 7.06 15.11
N GLY A 124 -26.50 7.28 16.43
CA GLY A 124 -25.97 8.46 17.14
C GLY A 124 -24.51 8.81 16.84
N ASN A 125 -23.60 7.84 16.78
CA ASN A 125 -22.19 8.11 16.48
C ASN A 125 -21.96 8.63 15.05
N THR A 126 -22.72 8.13 14.08
CA THR A 126 -22.65 8.58 12.68
C THR A 126 -23.40 9.91 12.53
N LYS A 127 -24.43 10.14 13.34
CA LYS A 127 -25.24 11.36 13.34
C LYS A 127 -24.49 12.56 13.93
N GLU A 128 -23.78 12.38 15.05
CA GLU A 128 -23.00 13.43 15.72
C GLU A 128 -21.88 13.98 14.83
N GLU A 129 -21.13 13.10 14.16
CA GLU A 129 -20.06 13.49 13.21
C GLU A 129 -20.60 14.27 11.99
N PHE A 130 -21.90 14.19 11.72
CA PHE A 130 -22.57 14.93 10.65
C PHE A 130 -23.16 16.28 11.10
N ILE A 131 -23.80 16.33 12.28
CA ILE A 131 -24.41 17.57 12.81
C ILE A 131 -23.35 18.67 13.02
N ASP A 132 -22.15 18.30 13.45
CA ASP A 132 -21.03 19.24 13.64
C ASP A 132 -20.51 19.84 12.32
N LEU A 133 -20.78 19.23 11.16
CA LEU A 133 -20.39 19.77 9.85
C LEU A 133 -21.52 20.51 9.12
N SER A 134 -22.79 20.10 9.27
CA SER A 134 -23.91 20.83 8.65
C SER A 134 -24.12 22.20 9.29
N SER A 135 -23.82 22.33 10.58
CA SER A 135 -23.88 23.60 11.32
C SER A 135 -22.79 24.60 10.91
N SER A 136 -21.77 24.17 10.15
CA SER A 136 -20.72 25.07 9.63
C SER A 136 -21.08 25.72 8.28
N THR A 137 -22.25 25.43 7.70
CA THR A 137 -22.64 25.91 6.35
C THR A 137 -23.76 26.95 6.33
N ASP A 138 -24.34 27.36 7.46
CA ASP A 138 -25.46 28.32 7.54
C ASP A 138 -25.06 29.81 7.59
N ALA A 139 -23.89 30.18 7.06
CA ALA A 139 -23.45 31.58 6.99
C ALA A 139 -23.18 32.06 5.56
N ALA A 140 -24.06 31.76 4.59
CA ALA A 140 -23.88 32.30 3.23
C ALA A 140 -25.16 32.38 2.37
N THR A 141 -26.26 32.97 2.85
CA THR A 141 -27.27 33.54 1.94
C THR A 141 -28.00 34.72 2.60
N ASP A 142 -27.57 35.94 2.25
CA ASP A 142 -28.39 37.08 1.79
C ASP A 142 -27.73 38.41 2.15
N LYS A 143 -27.27 39.16 1.12
CA LYS A 143 -27.48 40.61 0.99
C LYS A 143 -26.89 41.17 -0.30
N LYS A 144 -27.79 41.66 -1.15
CA LYS A 144 -27.56 42.62 -2.24
C LYS A 144 -27.10 43.99 -1.67
N PRO A 145 -26.26 44.78 -2.38
CA PRO A 145 -25.51 45.87 -1.76
C PRO A 145 -26.32 47.17 -1.69
N THR A 146 -26.23 47.88 -0.57
CA THR A 146 -26.47 49.33 -0.56
C THR A 146 -25.45 50.04 0.33
N LYS A 147 -25.15 51.26 -0.10
CA LYS A 147 -23.99 52.10 0.12
C LYS A 147 -24.04 52.88 1.44
N ALA A 148 -22.84 53.20 1.95
CA ALA A 148 -22.46 54.35 2.77
C ALA A 148 -23.04 54.51 4.20
N ALA A 149 -22.17 54.39 5.22
CA ALA A 149 -21.56 55.54 5.91
C ALA A 149 -20.59 55.04 7.00
N LYS A 150 -19.50 55.80 7.19
CA LYS A 150 -18.39 55.63 8.14
C LYS A 150 -18.55 56.73 9.24
N PRO A 151 -17.61 56.90 10.18
CA PRO A 151 -17.22 56.16 11.39
C PRO A 151 -17.44 56.98 12.70
N THR A 152 -17.22 56.38 13.87
CA THR A 152 -16.29 56.87 14.94
C THR A 152 -16.24 55.76 16.01
N GLU A 153 -15.11 55.10 16.28
CA GLU A 153 -13.88 55.52 16.99
C GLU A 153 -13.99 55.36 18.52
N GLU A 154 -12.89 54.88 19.10
CA GLU A 154 -12.56 54.72 20.52
C GLU A 154 -13.11 53.49 21.26
N ALA A 155 -12.38 52.77 22.12
CA ALA A 155 -10.98 52.42 22.33
C ALA A 155 -10.89 51.88 23.77
N LYS A 156 -10.30 50.69 23.91
CA LYS A 156 -9.40 50.23 24.99
C LYS A 156 -9.91 49.83 26.39
N ALA A 157 -9.20 48.78 26.82
CA ALA A 157 -8.71 48.43 28.16
C ALA A 157 -9.69 47.64 29.06
N ALA A 158 -9.38 46.35 29.30
CA ALA A 158 -8.61 45.82 30.44
C ALA A 158 -9.58 45.55 31.62
N GLU A 159 -9.50 44.53 32.45
CA GLU A 159 -8.37 43.81 32.99
C GLU A 159 -8.90 42.55 33.70
N ALA A 160 -8.04 41.56 33.88
CA ALA A 160 -8.29 40.31 34.58
C ALA A 160 -8.52 40.50 36.10
N ALA A 161 -9.13 39.50 36.76
CA ALA A 161 -8.41 38.61 37.70
C ALA A 161 -9.29 37.94 38.77
N LYS A 162 -8.93 36.68 39.06
CA LYS A 162 -9.00 35.93 40.33
C LYS A 162 -10.38 35.50 40.85
N ALA A 163 -10.53 34.43 41.65
CA ALA A 163 -9.79 33.20 41.95
C ALA A 163 -10.60 32.45 43.03
N THR A 164 -10.83 31.15 42.83
CA THR A 164 -10.95 30.01 43.79
C THR A 164 -11.32 30.21 45.28
N LYS A 165 -12.30 29.41 45.75
CA LYS A 165 -12.30 28.41 46.87
C LYS A 165 -13.77 28.03 47.18
N ALA A 166 -14.20 26.87 47.69
CA ALA A 166 -13.59 25.84 48.54
C ALA A 166 -14.31 24.49 48.38
N ALA A 167 -13.63 23.43 48.81
CA ALA A 167 -14.09 22.03 48.86
C ALA A 167 -14.88 21.69 50.13
N LYS A 168 -15.72 20.64 50.07
CA LYS A 168 -16.12 19.82 51.24
C LYS A 168 -16.28 18.37 50.79
N ALA A 169 -15.64 17.46 51.52
CA ALA A 169 -15.52 16.03 51.23
C ALA A 169 -16.73 15.20 51.72
N THR A 170 -16.99 14.10 51.03
CA THR A 170 -17.67 12.88 51.55
C THR A 170 -17.11 11.67 50.77
N GLU A 171 -16.97 10.54 51.46
CA GLU A 171 -16.21 9.33 51.08
C GLU A 171 -16.75 8.61 49.81
N PRO A 172 -15.90 7.91 49.02
CA PRO A 172 -16.30 7.36 47.73
C PRO A 172 -16.94 5.96 47.84
N THR A 173 -18.12 5.85 47.24
CA THR A 173 -18.67 4.60 46.69
C THR A 173 -17.98 4.35 45.35
N ILE A 174 -17.45 3.15 45.12
CA ILE A 174 -16.72 2.82 43.88
C ILE A 174 -17.74 2.52 42.78
N ASP A 175 -17.88 3.45 41.83
CA ASP A 175 -18.52 3.25 40.52
C ASP A 175 -17.44 3.23 39.42
N LEU A 176 -17.60 2.29 38.48
CA LEU A 176 -16.60 1.86 37.48
C LEU A 176 -16.72 2.62 36.15
N SER A 177 -17.08 3.90 36.20
CA SER A 177 -17.03 4.81 35.04
C SER A 177 -15.95 5.87 35.25
N GLY A 178 -14.77 5.68 34.63
CA GLY A 178 -13.72 6.70 34.56
C GLY A 178 -12.36 6.21 35.00
N ALA A 179 -11.60 5.63 34.07
CA ALA A 179 -10.16 5.42 34.25
C ALA A 179 -9.40 6.50 33.47
N THR A 180 -9.21 7.67 34.07
CA THR A 180 -8.10 8.57 33.72
C THR A 180 -6.97 8.30 34.68
N ALA A 181 -6.01 7.48 34.25
CA ALA A 181 -4.69 7.41 34.89
C ALA A 181 -3.90 8.66 34.48
N SER A 182 -3.34 9.35 35.47
CA SER A 182 -2.40 10.47 35.30
C SER A 182 -1.15 9.99 34.55
N ILE A 183 -1.02 10.40 33.30
CA ILE A 183 0.21 10.29 32.51
C ILE A 183 0.96 11.63 32.67
N ASP A 184 2.24 11.54 33.01
CA ASP A 184 3.18 12.66 33.07
C ASP A 184 3.26 13.36 31.69
N LEU A 185 2.72 14.58 31.62
CA LEU A 185 2.52 15.36 30.39
C LEU A 185 3.71 16.26 30.04
N SER A 186 4.81 16.24 30.81
CA SER A 186 5.95 17.11 30.55
C SER A 186 6.78 16.70 29.31
N GLY A 187 6.71 15.43 28.89
CA GLY A 187 7.39 14.91 27.68
C GLY A 187 6.60 15.00 26.38
N ILE A 188 5.27 15.18 26.44
CA ILE A 188 4.38 15.16 25.27
C ILE A 188 4.21 16.56 24.65
N GLN A 189 4.42 17.62 25.44
CA GLN A 189 4.21 18.98 24.96
C GLN A 189 5.23 19.43 23.89
N LYS A 190 6.40 18.76 23.83
CA LYS A 190 7.45 19.01 22.83
C LYS A 190 7.26 18.25 21.51
N THR A 191 6.46 17.18 21.50
CA THR A 191 6.13 16.41 20.29
C THR A 191 4.81 16.84 19.65
N VAL A 192 3.88 17.38 20.44
CA VAL A 192 2.60 17.90 19.94
C VAL A 192 2.77 19.25 19.22
N SER A 193 3.76 20.07 19.61
CA SER A 193 4.06 21.34 18.92
C SER A 193 4.70 21.14 17.55
N ALA A 194 5.57 20.13 17.38
CA ALA A 194 6.11 19.76 16.06
C ALA A 194 5.06 19.05 15.17
N SER A 195 4.12 18.30 15.76
CA SER A 195 3.02 17.68 15.01
C SER A 195 1.92 18.67 14.61
N ALA A 196 1.73 19.75 15.38
CA ALA A 196 0.78 20.82 15.05
C ALA A 196 1.29 21.71 13.91
N GLU A 197 2.59 21.98 13.84
CA GLU A 197 3.20 22.69 12.69
C GLU A 197 3.21 21.83 11.42
N ALA A 198 3.33 20.49 11.54
CA ALA A 198 3.20 19.56 10.43
C ALA A 198 1.73 19.34 9.96
N ALA A 199 0.75 19.52 10.87
CA ALA A 199 -0.67 19.50 10.53
C ALA A 199 -1.14 20.82 9.90
N ALA A 200 -0.61 21.97 10.35
CA ALA A 200 -0.91 23.29 9.80
C ALA A 200 -0.38 23.51 8.37
N GLN A 201 0.60 22.72 7.90
CA GLN A 201 1.03 22.74 6.50
C GLN A 201 0.22 21.81 5.57
N LYS A 202 -0.69 20.99 6.11
CA LYS A 202 -1.54 20.06 5.31
C LYS A 202 -2.96 20.56 5.06
N GLU A 203 -3.41 21.62 5.72
CA GLU A 203 -4.59 22.38 5.31
C GLU A 203 -4.21 23.45 4.28
N LYS A 204 -3.68 23.00 3.13
CA LYS A 204 -3.89 23.81 1.94
C LYS A 204 -5.40 23.74 1.67
N PRO A 205 -6.11 24.87 1.52
CA PRO A 205 -7.52 24.85 1.20
C PRO A 205 -7.69 23.93 0.00
N ALA A 206 -8.68 23.02 0.07
CA ALA A 206 -9.06 22.19 -1.07
C ALA A 206 -9.22 23.12 -2.26
N LYS A 207 -8.20 23.17 -3.13
CA LYS A 207 -8.32 23.88 -4.39
C LYS A 207 -9.52 23.24 -5.04
N GLU A 208 -10.54 24.03 -5.35
CA GLU A 208 -11.62 23.62 -6.24
C GLU A 208 -10.92 23.03 -7.47
N THR A 209 -10.82 21.70 -7.53
CA THR A 209 -10.20 21.04 -8.67
C THR A 209 -11.16 21.29 -9.81
N SER A 210 -10.73 22.12 -10.75
CA SER A 210 -11.50 22.31 -11.94
C SER A 210 -11.58 20.95 -12.63
N TRP A 211 -12.70 20.66 -13.30
CA TRP A 211 -12.85 19.42 -14.08
C TRP A 211 -11.66 19.16 -15.03
N GLY A 212 -10.97 20.22 -15.46
CA GLY A 212 -9.72 20.14 -16.23
C GLY A 212 -8.54 19.53 -15.46
N ASP A 213 -8.39 19.85 -14.17
CA ASP A 213 -7.32 19.30 -13.30
C ASP A 213 -7.54 17.81 -13.03
N ASP A 214 -8.79 17.40 -12.82
CA ASP A 214 -9.16 16.00 -12.60
C ASP A 214 -8.92 15.15 -13.85
N ILE A 215 -9.28 15.65 -15.03
CA ILE A 215 -8.99 14.94 -16.30
C ILE A 215 -7.49 14.88 -16.58
N ALA A 216 -6.75 15.98 -16.36
CA ALA A 216 -5.31 16.00 -16.57
C ALA A 216 -4.59 15.02 -15.63
N SER A 217 -5.02 14.94 -14.36
CA SER A 217 -4.48 13.99 -13.40
C SER A 217 -4.80 12.54 -13.77
N ALA A 218 -6.05 12.24 -14.15
CA ALA A 218 -6.45 10.91 -14.59
C ALA A 218 -5.69 10.46 -15.84
N PHE A 219 -5.51 11.36 -16.82
CA PHE A 219 -4.72 11.09 -18.01
C PHE A 219 -3.24 10.82 -17.68
N THR A 220 -2.66 11.59 -16.76
CA THR A 220 -1.28 11.40 -16.29
C THR A 220 -1.10 10.04 -15.63
N ILE A 221 -2.04 9.66 -14.76
CA ILE A 221 -2.04 8.34 -14.10
C ILE A 221 -2.17 7.23 -15.15
N ALA A 222 -3.08 7.37 -16.12
CA ALA A 222 -3.26 6.40 -17.19
C ALA A 222 -1.98 6.23 -18.02
N LEU A 223 -1.33 7.34 -18.40
CA LEU A 223 -0.07 7.33 -19.15
C LEU A 223 1.06 6.68 -18.36
N GLN A 224 1.12 6.93 -17.05
CA GLN A 224 2.08 6.30 -16.15
C GLN A 224 1.85 4.79 -16.05
N VAL A 225 0.60 4.33 -15.90
CA VAL A 225 0.26 2.90 -15.86
C VAL A 225 0.62 2.21 -17.18
N VAL A 226 0.25 2.81 -18.32
CA VAL A 226 0.62 2.29 -19.65
C VAL A 226 2.13 2.26 -19.82
N GLY A 227 2.84 3.30 -19.39
CA GLY A 227 4.30 3.37 -19.41
C GLY A 227 4.95 2.26 -18.58
N ILE A 228 4.43 1.96 -17.39
CA ILE A 228 4.90 0.86 -16.54
C ILE A 228 4.67 -0.49 -17.22
N ILE A 229 3.49 -0.74 -17.80
CA ILE A 229 3.19 -1.98 -18.51
C ILE A 229 4.16 -2.15 -19.69
N PHE A 230 4.34 -1.11 -20.50
CA PHE A 230 5.25 -1.13 -21.64
C PHE A 230 6.70 -1.37 -21.21
N TYR A 231 7.15 -0.73 -20.13
CA TYR A 231 8.46 -0.95 -19.53
C TYR A 231 8.65 -2.41 -19.08
N ILE A 232 7.67 -3.01 -18.40
CA ILE A 232 7.73 -4.41 -17.96
C ILE A 232 7.85 -5.33 -19.18
N CYS A 233 7.07 -5.11 -20.25
CA CYS A 233 7.16 -5.90 -21.47
C CYS A 233 8.55 -5.83 -22.12
N ILE A 234 9.15 -4.63 -22.21
CA ILE A 234 10.51 -4.46 -22.73
C ILE A 234 11.53 -5.15 -21.83
N ALA A 235 11.43 -4.98 -20.51
CA ALA A 235 12.33 -5.61 -19.54
C ALA A 235 12.29 -7.14 -19.63
N LEU A 236 11.09 -7.72 -19.76
CA LEU A 236 10.90 -9.16 -19.97
C LEU A 236 11.53 -9.64 -21.29
N ARG A 237 11.39 -8.87 -22.38
CA ARG A 237 12.00 -9.20 -23.68
C ARG A 237 13.54 -9.19 -23.60
N ILE A 238 14.12 -8.18 -22.97
CA ILE A 238 15.57 -8.07 -22.77
C ILE A 238 16.10 -9.20 -21.89
N ALA A 239 15.38 -9.51 -20.81
CA ALA A 239 15.73 -10.61 -19.94
C ALA A 239 15.72 -11.96 -20.69
N GLY A 240 14.75 -12.15 -21.59
CA GLY A 240 14.74 -13.28 -22.52
C GLY A 240 15.96 -13.32 -23.43
N PHE A 241 16.35 -12.20 -24.03
CA PHE A 241 17.58 -12.14 -24.85
C PHE A 241 18.84 -12.51 -24.06
N VAL A 242 19.00 -12.02 -22.83
CA VAL A 242 20.13 -12.41 -21.97
C VAL A 242 20.11 -13.91 -21.67
N ALA A 243 18.94 -14.48 -21.40
CA ALA A 243 18.81 -15.91 -21.17
C ALA A 243 19.15 -16.73 -22.44
N ASN A 244 18.79 -16.22 -23.63
CA ASN A 244 19.14 -16.80 -24.93
C ASN A 244 20.65 -16.73 -25.20
N ASP A 245 21.32 -15.63 -24.86
CA ASP A 245 22.77 -15.53 -25.00
C ASP A 245 23.50 -16.54 -24.11
N LEU A 246 22.89 -16.97 -23.01
CA LEU A 246 23.45 -17.94 -22.05
C LEU A 246 23.03 -19.39 -22.34
N LEU A 247 22.50 -19.70 -23.53
CA LEU A 247 22.00 -21.03 -23.86
C LEU A 247 23.06 -22.14 -23.73
N TYR A 248 24.35 -21.78 -23.89
CA TYR A 248 25.45 -22.72 -23.75
C TYR A 248 25.73 -23.11 -22.29
N LYS A 249 25.20 -22.35 -21.32
CA LYS A 249 25.32 -22.61 -19.88
C LYS A 249 24.18 -23.49 -19.35
N ALA A 250 24.37 -24.04 -18.15
CA ALA A 250 23.33 -24.79 -17.45
C ALA A 250 22.14 -23.90 -17.07
N VAL A 251 20.95 -24.51 -16.96
CA VAL A 251 19.66 -23.81 -16.72
C VAL A 251 19.71 -22.81 -15.55
N PRO A 252 20.29 -23.12 -14.36
CA PRO A 252 20.33 -22.16 -13.26
C PRO A 252 21.01 -20.83 -13.63
N TYR A 253 22.06 -20.86 -14.45
CA TYR A 253 22.75 -19.65 -14.90
C TYR A 253 21.93 -18.83 -15.88
N ARG A 254 21.08 -19.47 -16.69
CA ARG A 254 20.17 -18.78 -17.61
C ARG A 254 19.07 -18.06 -16.84
N VAL A 255 18.48 -18.74 -15.85
CA VAL A 255 17.48 -18.15 -14.94
C VAL A 255 18.09 -16.99 -14.18
N LEU A 256 19.32 -17.14 -13.69
CA LEU A 256 20.04 -16.07 -13.02
C LEU A 256 20.24 -14.88 -13.97
N GLY A 257 20.76 -15.11 -15.18
CA GLY A 257 20.94 -14.07 -16.20
C GLY A 257 19.65 -13.33 -16.53
N PHE A 258 18.53 -14.05 -16.64
CA PHE A 258 17.20 -13.47 -16.82
C PHE A 258 16.83 -12.52 -15.67
N ILE A 259 16.93 -12.98 -14.42
CA ILE A 259 16.54 -12.19 -13.24
C ILE A 259 17.40 -10.93 -13.14
N TYR A 260 18.72 -11.06 -13.33
CA TYR A 260 19.63 -9.91 -13.34
C TYR A 260 19.27 -8.94 -14.46
N ALA A 261 18.99 -9.44 -15.66
CA ALA A 261 18.65 -8.59 -16.78
C ALA A 261 17.33 -7.84 -16.58
N PHE A 262 16.34 -8.48 -15.95
CA PHE A 262 15.07 -7.85 -15.61
C PHE A 262 15.23 -6.75 -14.56
N ILE A 263 15.98 -7.00 -13.48
CA ILE A 263 16.24 -6.02 -12.42
C ILE A 263 17.06 -4.84 -12.95
N PHE A 264 18.08 -5.10 -13.76
CA PHE A 264 18.96 -4.09 -14.35
C PHE A 264 18.50 -3.61 -15.74
N ALA A 265 17.24 -3.85 -16.10
CA ALA A 265 16.67 -3.42 -17.37
C ALA A 265 16.88 -1.93 -17.68
N PRO A 266 16.78 -0.96 -16.74
CA PRO A 266 17.01 0.46 -17.06
C PRO A 266 18.39 0.74 -17.65
N ILE A 267 19.40 -0.04 -17.26
CA ILE A 267 20.79 0.08 -17.74
C ILE A 267 20.97 -0.71 -19.04
N LEU A 268 20.30 -1.86 -19.16
CA LEU A 268 20.45 -2.76 -20.30
C LEU A 268 19.60 -2.37 -21.51
N ILE A 269 18.50 -1.61 -21.32
CA ILE A 269 17.61 -1.16 -22.39
C ILE A 269 18.37 -0.48 -23.54
N PRO A 270 19.22 0.54 -23.31
CA PRO A 270 19.96 1.17 -24.40
C PRO A 270 20.84 0.21 -25.19
N TYR A 271 21.53 -0.71 -24.50
CA TYR A 271 22.41 -1.70 -25.14
C TYR A 271 21.63 -2.69 -26.00
N TYR A 272 20.55 -3.27 -25.47
CA TYR A 272 19.74 -4.23 -26.23
C TYR A 272 18.91 -3.57 -27.32
N LEU A 273 18.48 -2.32 -27.14
CA LEU A 273 17.82 -1.54 -28.20
C LEU A 273 18.79 -1.25 -29.35
N TYR A 274 20.03 -0.86 -29.04
CA TYR A 274 21.09 -0.71 -30.04
C TYR A 274 21.34 -2.03 -30.77
N ARG A 275 21.44 -3.15 -30.05
CA ARG A 275 21.68 -4.47 -30.64
C ARG A 275 20.52 -4.90 -31.56
N GLU A 276 19.27 -4.71 -31.13
CA GLU A 276 18.10 -5.02 -31.96
C GLU A 276 18.06 -4.16 -33.22
N LEU A 277 18.35 -2.85 -33.09
CA LEU A 277 18.43 -1.93 -34.23
C LEU A 277 19.59 -2.30 -35.15
N ALA A 278 20.76 -2.66 -34.61
CA ALA A 278 21.92 -3.09 -35.37
C ALA A 278 21.63 -4.40 -36.11
N HIS A 279 20.93 -5.35 -35.49
CA HIS A 279 20.51 -6.59 -36.14
C HIS A 279 19.49 -6.33 -37.26
N PHE A 280 18.55 -5.41 -37.05
CA PHE A 280 17.58 -4.99 -38.05
C PHE A 280 18.23 -4.34 -39.28
N ILE A 281 19.24 -3.48 -39.08
CA ILE A 281 19.95 -2.78 -40.16
C ILE A 281 20.99 -3.69 -40.81
N TRP A 282 21.73 -4.46 -40.02
CA TRP A 282 22.79 -5.37 -40.45
C TRP A 282 22.53 -6.76 -39.89
N PRO A 283 21.79 -7.61 -40.61
CA PRO A 283 21.55 -8.99 -40.23
C PRO A 283 22.86 -9.79 -40.36
N THR A 284 23.78 -9.60 -39.42
CA THR A 284 25.03 -10.33 -39.33
C THR A 284 24.88 -11.41 -38.25
N ILE A 285 25.38 -12.60 -38.56
CA ILE A 285 25.24 -13.84 -37.79
C ILE A 285 26.23 -13.85 -36.62
N GLN A 286 26.23 -12.83 -35.76
CA GLN A 286 27.19 -12.79 -34.64
C GLN A 286 26.68 -13.50 -33.38
N ALA A 287 25.36 -13.63 -33.21
CA ALA A 287 24.75 -14.46 -32.19
C ALA A 287 23.34 -14.89 -32.64
N PRO A 288 22.88 -16.10 -32.28
CA PRO A 288 21.52 -16.49 -32.56
C PRO A 288 20.50 -15.58 -31.83
N HIS A 289 19.73 -14.79 -32.59
CA HIS A 289 18.62 -14.02 -32.05
C HIS A 289 17.38 -14.92 -31.97
N PHE A 290 16.98 -15.31 -30.76
CA PHE A 290 15.75 -16.04 -30.52
C PHE A 290 14.79 -15.20 -29.70
N GLU A 291 13.51 -15.25 -30.07
CA GLU A 291 12.45 -14.46 -29.44
C GLU A 291 11.85 -15.12 -28.19
N SER A 292 12.44 -16.24 -27.73
CA SER A 292 11.93 -16.96 -26.56
C SER A 292 12.13 -16.17 -25.29
N LEU A 293 11.09 -16.07 -24.45
CA LEU A 293 11.14 -15.36 -23.19
C LEU A 293 12.06 -16.06 -22.17
N PHE A 294 12.09 -17.39 -22.19
CA PHE A 294 12.81 -18.24 -21.26
C PHE A 294 13.27 -19.53 -21.94
N PRO A 295 14.33 -19.51 -22.77
CA PRO A 295 14.78 -20.68 -23.51
C PRO A 295 15.32 -21.80 -22.60
N MET A 296 14.42 -22.68 -22.16
CA MET A 296 14.74 -23.81 -21.31
C MET A 296 14.81 -25.09 -22.12
N ASN A 297 13.87 -25.29 -23.03
CA ASN A 297 13.65 -26.58 -23.69
C ASN A 297 13.94 -26.50 -25.19
N PRO A 298 14.79 -27.37 -25.75
CA PRO A 298 14.89 -27.49 -27.20
C PRO A 298 13.56 -28.01 -27.77
N TYR A 299 13.18 -27.53 -28.96
CA TYR A 299 12.09 -28.11 -29.74
C TYR A 299 12.54 -28.34 -31.19
N ASP A 300 11.93 -29.34 -31.84
CA ASP A 300 12.16 -29.58 -33.26
C ASP A 300 11.49 -28.46 -34.08
N PRO A 301 12.24 -27.70 -34.90
CA PRO A 301 11.69 -26.59 -35.70
C PRO A 301 10.65 -27.03 -36.74
N SER A 302 10.54 -28.33 -37.04
CA SER A 302 9.49 -28.87 -37.92
C SER A 302 8.12 -29.00 -37.23
N GLU A 303 8.09 -28.97 -35.90
CA GLU A 303 6.84 -29.04 -35.14
C GLU A 303 6.14 -27.68 -35.10
N PRO A 304 4.80 -27.66 -35.05
CA PRO A 304 4.07 -26.41 -34.84
C PRO A 304 4.46 -25.77 -33.51
N ILE A 305 4.60 -24.44 -33.55
CA ILE A 305 5.00 -23.62 -32.40
C ILE A 305 3.76 -23.32 -31.54
N ASP A 306 3.58 -24.10 -30.47
CA ASP A 306 2.61 -23.80 -29.42
C ASP A 306 3.07 -22.64 -28.52
N PHE A 307 2.16 -22.15 -27.67
CA PHE A 307 2.45 -21.06 -26.73
C PHE A 307 3.59 -21.39 -25.76
N HIS A 308 3.70 -22.65 -25.32
CA HIS A 308 4.75 -23.09 -24.43
C HIS A 308 6.13 -23.06 -25.12
N LYS A 309 6.22 -23.44 -26.39
CA LYS A 309 7.43 -23.34 -27.22
C LYS A 309 7.81 -21.89 -27.50
N ARG A 310 6.84 -20.98 -27.65
CA ARG A 310 7.12 -19.54 -27.78
C ARG A 310 7.72 -18.94 -26.51
N ILE A 311 7.25 -19.36 -25.35
CA ILE A 311 7.72 -18.80 -24.07
C ILE A 311 8.98 -19.50 -23.59
N PHE A 312 9.03 -20.83 -23.66
CA PHE A 312 10.07 -21.65 -23.01
C PHE A 312 10.99 -22.40 -23.98
N GLY A 313 10.66 -22.41 -25.26
CA GLY A 313 11.33 -23.22 -26.26
C GLY A 313 12.48 -22.49 -26.95
N TYR A 314 13.49 -23.22 -27.42
CA TYR A 314 14.42 -22.75 -28.45
C TYR A 314 14.53 -23.79 -29.58
N ALA A 315 14.69 -23.32 -30.82
CA ALA A 315 14.74 -24.21 -31.98
C ALA A 315 16.05 -25.01 -32.00
N ASP A 316 15.95 -26.34 -31.99
CA ASP A 316 17.11 -27.25 -31.98
C ASP A 316 17.64 -27.50 -33.39
N THR A 317 18.20 -26.45 -33.99
CA THR A 317 18.80 -26.50 -35.31
C THR A 317 20.25 -27.01 -35.27
N PRO A 318 20.78 -27.61 -36.36
CA PRO A 318 22.20 -27.96 -36.43
C PRO A 318 23.14 -26.77 -36.18
N ALA A 319 22.79 -25.58 -36.68
CA ALA A 319 23.54 -24.35 -36.46
C ALA A 319 23.57 -23.96 -34.97
N MET A 320 22.43 -24.08 -34.28
CA MET A 320 22.33 -23.85 -32.84
C MET A 320 23.22 -24.80 -32.05
N ARG A 321 23.14 -26.11 -32.34
CA ARG A 321 23.98 -27.11 -31.67
C ARG A 321 25.47 -26.86 -31.90
N SER A 322 25.84 -26.42 -33.10
CA SER A 322 27.23 -26.03 -33.41
C SER A 322 27.66 -24.82 -32.59
N TRP A 323 26.84 -23.77 -32.55
CA TRP A 323 27.13 -22.55 -31.78
C TRP A 323 27.26 -22.83 -30.28
N ILE A 324 26.33 -23.60 -29.70
CA ILE A 324 26.38 -24.01 -28.28
C ILE A 324 27.70 -24.72 -27.98
N ARG A 325 28.12 -25.68 -28.81
CA ARG A 325 29.38 -26.40 -28.63
C ARG A 325 30.58 -25.46 -28.71
N THR A 326 30.63 -24.59 -29.72
CA THR A 326 31.72 -23.61 -29.86
C THR A 326 31.83 -22.70 -28.64
N MET A 327 30.71 -22.22 -28.09
CA MET A 327 30.72 -21.40 -26.87
C MET A 327 31.16 -22.18 -25.63
N GLN A 328 30.75 -23.44 -25.50
CA GLN A 328 31.19 -24.33 -24.41
C GLN A 328 32.70 -24.62 -24.47
N GLU A 329 33.24 -24.85 -25.67
CA GLU A 329 34.67 -25.05 -25.89
C GLU A 329 35.48 -23.80 -25.56
N GLN A 330 35.01 -22.61 -25.98
CA GLN A 330 35.62 -21.32 -25.64
C GLN A 330 35.63 -21.06 -24.13
N GLU A 331 34.53 -21.38 -23.44
CA GLU A 331 34.42 -21.25 -21.98
C GLU A 331 35.38 -22.21 -21.26
N LEU A 332 35.45 -23.46 -21.70
CA LEU A 332 36.38 -24.45 -21.14
C LEU A 332 37.83 -24.01 -21.34
N GLY A 333 38.19 -23.53 -22.53
CA GLY A 333 39.52 -22.99 -22.83
C GLY A 333 39.88 -21.83 -21.89
N SER A 334 38.95 -20.89 -21.71
CA SER A 334 39.13 -19.74 -20.82
C SER A 334 39.31 -20.16 -19.34
N ARG A 335 38.60 -21.20 -18.88
CA ARG A 335 38.75 -21.76 -17.52
C ARG A 335 40.08 -22.45 -17.31
N VAL A 336 40.55 -23.21 -18.31
CA VAL A 336 41.87 -23.87 -18.27
C VAL A 336 42.98 -22.82 -18.23
N GLU A 337 42.88 -21.77 -19.06
CA GLU A 337 43.85 -20.67 -19.07
C GLU A 337 43.84 -19.88 -17.74
N ALA A 338 42.67 -19.59 -17.18
CA ALA A 338 42.59 -18.94 -15.87
C ALA A 338 43.22 -19.81 -14.77
N SER A 339 42.98 -21.12 -14.80
CA SER A 339 43.54 -22.05 -13.82
C SER A 339 45.07 -22.18 -13.95
N SER A 340 45.60 -22.19 -15.18
CA SER A 340 47.05 -22.23 -15.41
C SER A 340 47.74 -20.93 -14.96
N ARG A 341 47.11 -19.76 -15.18
CA ARG A 341 47.61 -18.48 -14.65
C ARG A 341 47.65 -18.46 -13.13
N VAL A 342 46.61 -18.96 -12.45
CA VAL A 342 46.59 -19.05 -10.98
C VAL A 342 47.67 -19.99 -10.46
N ALA A 343 47.87 -21.15 -11.10
CA ALA A 343 48.93 -22.10 -10.74
C ALA A 343 50.35 -21.51 -10.94
N HIS A 344 50.55 -20.70 -11.98
CA HIS A 344 51.81 -19.99 -12.19
C HIS A 344 52.07 -18.95 -11.08
N LEU A 345 51.03 -18.22 -10.65
CA LEU A 345 51.15 -17.24 -9.56
C LEU A 345 51.40 -17.91 -8.20
N SER A 346 50.83 -19.08 -7.92
CA SER A 346 51.10 -19.80 -6.66
C SER A 346 52.54 -20.31 -6.55
N ASN A 347 53.19 -20.63 -7.68
CA ASN A 347 54.59 -21.03 -7.70
C ASN A 347 55.57 -19.84 -7.54
N TYR A 348 55.07 -18.61 -7.69
CA TYR A 348 55.82 -17.36 -7.56
C TYR A 348 55.60 -16.68 -6.20
N ASN A 349 55.28 -17.43 -5.15
CA ASN A 349 55.25 -16.89 -3.78
C ASN A 349 56.61 -17.16 -3.09
N PRO A 350 57.55 -16.20 -3.06
CA PRO A 350 58.85 -16.36 -2.40
C PRO A 350 58.80 -16.16 -0.87
N PHE A 351 57.60 -16.07 -0.28
CA PHE A 351 57.40 -15.86 1.15
C PHE A 351 57.20 -17.16 1.92
#